data_AF-A0AAU9MQP1-F1
#
_entry.id   AF-A0AAU9MQP1-F1
#
_cell.length_a   1.000
_cell.length_b   1.000
_cell.length_c   1.000
_cell.angle_alpha   90.00
_cell.angle_beta   90.00
_cell.angle_gamma   90.00
#
_symmetry.space_group_name_H-M   'P 1'
#
loop_
_entity.id
_entity.type
_entity.pdbx_description
1 polymer ?
#
loop_
_entity_poly.entity_id
_entity_poly.type
_entity_poly.pdbx_seq_one_letter_code
_entity_poly.pdbx_strand_id
1 'polypeptide(L)'
;MTFGEQNSLSQSFKLLDKAFDSGINFFDSAEMYPVPQHAETQGRSEEYFGCWLRERKIPRERHYLIINHIGAIRSEHDDFTIRFASAMNHPIRRSRCCLYLFNNMKRDYIKV
;
A
#
# COMPACT_ATOMS: atom_id res chain seq x y z
N MET A 1 7.06 4.40 1.74
CA MET A 1 5.99 5.39 1.43
C MET A 1 5.47 6.04 2.72
N THR A 2 4.95 7.27 2.68
CA THR A 2 4.53 8.06 3.86
C THR A 2 3.01 8.09 4.11
N PHE A 3 2.23 7.47 3.22
CA PHE A 3 0.76 7.46 3.26
C PHE A 3 0.23 6.58 4.38
N GLY A 4 -0.52 7.17 5.32
CA GLY A 4 -1.07 6.47 6.48
C GLY A 4 -0.28 6.67 7.79
N GLU A 5 0.84 7.38 7.71
CA GLU A 5 1.65 7.83 8.86
C GLU A 5 1.79 9.35 8.85
N GLN A 6 2.67 9.89 7.99
CA GLN A 6 2.92 11.33 7.90
C GLN A 6 1.86 12.05 7.06
N ASN A 7 1.25 11.36 6.12
CA ASN A 7 0.19 11.91 5.28
C ASN A 7 -1.16 11.27 5.62
N SER A 8 -2.15 12.13 5.86
CA SER A 8 -3.54 11.70 5.96
C SER A 8 -4.08 11.19 4.62
N LEU A 9 -5.24 10.54 4.65
CA LEU A 9 -5.89 10.04 3.44
C LEU A 9 -6.11 11.15 2.40
N SER A 10 -6.63 12.31 2.83
CA SER A 10 -6.92 13.43 1.94
C SER A 10 -5.65 14.06 1.36
N GLN A 11 -4.56 14.12 2.13
CA GLN A 11 -3.26 14.57 1.62
C GLN A 11 -2.68 13.59 0.60
N SER A 12 -2.76 12.29 0.90
CA SER A 12 -2.30 11.23 0.00
C SER A 12 -3.05 11.29 -1.33
N PHE A 13 -4.37 11.54 -1.29
CA PHE A 13 -5.19 11.69 -2.50
C PHE A 13 -4.74 12.88 -3.34
N LYS A 14 -4.47 14.04 -2.73
CA LYS A 14 -3.99 15.22 -3.47
C LYS A 14 -2.66 14.95 -4.16
N LEU A 15 -1.76 14.21 -3.51
CA LEU A 15 -0.47 13.83 -4.10
C LEU A 15 -0.65 12.85 -5.27
N LEU A 16 -1.51 11.85 -5.10
CA LEU A 16 -1.83 10.87 -6.15
C LEU A 16 -2.56 11.52 -7.34
N ASP A 17 -3.54 12.39 -7.09
CA ASP A 17 -4.25 13.16 -8.10
C ASP A 17 -3.23 14.00 -8.91
N LYS A 18 -2.36 14.76 -8.24
CA LYS A 18 -1.34 15.57 -8.91
C LYS A 18 -0.37 14.73 -9.74
N ALA A 19 0.06 13.59 -9.22
CA ALA A 19 0.95 12.68 -9.95
C ALA A 19 0.26 12.14 -11.21
N PHE A 20 -0.97 11.66 -11.07
CA PHE A 20 -1.76 11.09 -12.16
C PHE A 20 -2.08 12.13 -13.24
N ASP A 21 -2.48 13.34 -12.84
CA ASP A 21 -2.74 14.47 -13.74
C ASP A 21 -1.47 14.91 -14.50
N SER A 22 -0.30 14.68 -13.91
CA SER A 22 1.00 14.92 -14.56
C SER A 22 1.43 13.78 -15.50
N GLY A 23 0.58 12.77 -15.69
CA GLY A 23 0.85 11.61 -16.55
C GLY A 23 1.63 10.47 -15.87
N ILE A 24 1.87 10.54 -14.57
CA ILE A 24 2.50 9.43 -13.82
C ILE A 24 1.47 8.31 -13.67
N ASN A 25 1.79 7.15 -14.23
CA ASN A 25 0.95 5.96 -14.22
C ASN A 25 1.59 4.78 -13.48
N PHE A 26 2.78 4.96 -12.89
CA PHE A 26 3.52 3.90 -12.23
C PHE A 26 3.70 4.23 -10.75
N PHE A 27 3.20 3.35 -9.89
CA PHE A 27 3.19 3.53 -8.45
C PHE A 27 3.85 2.33 -7.77
N ASP A 28 4.55 2.59 -6.69
CA ASP A 28 5.20 1.57 -5.86
C ASP A 28 4.61 1.60 -4.44
N SER A 29 4.36 0.43 -3.88
CA SER A 29 3.96 0.24 -2.50
C SER A 29 4.58 -1.05 -1.96
N ALA A 30 4.50 -1.24 -0.65
CA ALA A 30 4.93 -2.47 0.02
C ALA A 30 3.98 -2.77 1.17
N GLU A 31 3.84 -4.05 1.50
CA GLU A 31 3.01 -4.52 2.63
C GLU A 31 3.41 -3.89 3.97
N MET A 32 4.69 -3.50 4.09
CA MET A 32 5.29 -2.95 5.29
C MET A 32 5.19 -1.41 5.39
N TYR A 33 4.70 -0.74 4.34
CA TYR A 33 4.51 0.71 4.39
C TYR A 33 3.24 1.08 5.17
N PRO A 34 3.24 2.22 5.88
CA PRO A 34 4.13 3.38 5.76
C PRO A 34 5.44 3.34 6.58
N VAL A 35 6.29 4.35 6.37
CA VAL A 35 7.53 4.61 7.13
C VAL A 35 7.39 5.92 7.93
N PRO A 36 7.80 5.99 9.22
CA PRO A 36 8.30 4.90 10.06
C PRO A 36 7.27 3.77 10.23
N GLN A 37 7.77 2.57 10.48
CA GLN A 37 6.95 1.36 10.45
C GLN A 37 6.40 1.10 11.85
N HIS A 38 5.10 0.85 11.93
CA HIS A 38 4.41 0.49 13.17
C HIS A 38 3.42 -0.64 12.91
N ALA A 39 3.20 -1.51 13.90
CA ALA A 39 2.30 -2.65 13.76
C ALA A 39 0.85 -2.21 13.48
N GLU A 40 0.44 -1.04 13.99
CA GLU A 40 -0.90 -0.47 13.85
C GLU A 40 -1.12 0.25 12.50
N THR A 41 -0.03 0.61 11.81
CA THR A 41 -0.08 1.39 10.57
C THR A 41 0.34 0.60 9.34
N GLN A 42 0.93 -0.58 9.52
CA GLN A 42 1.25 -1.54 8.46
C GLN A 42 0.07 -1.72 7.47
N GLY A 43 0.37 -1.67 6.17
CA GLY A 43 -0.60 -1.87 5.09
C GLY A 43 -1.51 -0.67 4.79
N ARG A 44 -1.45 0.41 5.58
CA ARG A 44 -2.28 1.62 5.33
C ARG A 44 -1.96 2.29 4.00
N SER A 45 -0.72 2.22 3.56
CA SER A 45 -0.32 2.75 2.25
C SER A 45 -1.10 2.09 1.09
N GLU A 46 -1.25 0.76 1.12
CA GLU A 46 -2.03 0.01 0.14
C GLU A 46 -3.52 0.28 0.28
N GLU A 47 -4.02 0.39 1.52
CA GLU A 47 -5.40 0.76 1.79
C GLU A 47 -5.74 2.13 1.18
N TYR A 48 -4.89 3.13 1.40
CA TYR A 48 -5.11 4.49 0.91
C TYR A 48 -5.09 4.52 -0.62
N PHE A 49 -4.17 3.79 -1.25
CA PHE A 49 -4.13 3.66 -2.70
C PHE A 49 -5.41 2.98 -3.24
N GLY A 50 -5.87 1.90 -2.60
CA GLY A 50 -7.12 1.23 -2.96
C GLY A 50 -8.35 2.13 -2.81
N CYS A 51 -8.40 2.99 -1.77
CA CYS A 51 -9.46 3.96 -1.62
C CYS A 51 -9.41 5.01 -2.74
N TRP A 52 -8.22 5.51 -3.08
CA TRP A 52 -8.02 6.50 -4.14
C TRP A 52 -8.50 5.98 -5.50
N LEU A 53 -8.05 4.78 -5.91
CA LEU A 53 -8.48 4.15 -7.16
C LEU A 53 -10.00 4.04 -7.24
N ARG A 54 -10.64 3.61 -6.15
CA ARG A 54 -12.09 3.44 -6.09
C ARG A 54 -12.83 4.77 -6.18
N GLU A 55 -12.40 5.77 -5.41
CA GLU A 55 -13.08 7.06 -5.33
C GLU A 55 -12.91 7.89 -6.60
N ARG A 56 -11.73 7.86 -7.22
CA ARG A 56 -11.47 8.52 -8.50
C ARG A 56 -11.90 7.68 -9.70
N LYS A 57 -12.34 6.44 -9.47
CA LYS A 57 -12.74 5.48 -10.51
C LYS A 57 -11.66 5.33 -11.58
N ILE A 58 -10.40 5.26 -11.16
CA ILE A 58 -9.27 5.12 -12.07
C ILE A 58 -9.34 3.74 -12.74
N PRO A 59 -9.42 3.65 -14.08
CA PRO A 59 -9.42 2.38 -14.78
C PRO A 59 -8.12 1.60 -14.56
N ARG A 60 -8.23 0.27 -14.55
CA ARG A 60 -7.08 -0.63 -14.35
C ARG A 60 -6.00 -0.44 -15.41
N GLU A 61 -6.39 -0.17 -16.65
CA GLU A 61 -5.47 0.00 -17.78
C GLU A 61 -4.66 1.31 -17.72
N ARG A 62 -5.04 2.25 -16.86
CA ARG A 62 -4.40 3.57 -16.75
C ARG A 62 -3.30 3.65 -15.69
N HIS A 63 -3.04 2.56 -14.99
CA HIS A 63 -2.02 2.54 -13.96
C HIS A 63 -1.35 1.17 -13.81
N TYR A 64 -0.12 1.22 -13.30
CA TYR A 64 0.67 0.09 -12.86
C TYR A 64 0.97 0.33 -11.38
N LEU A 65 0.68 -0.68 -10.55
CA LEU A 65 1.07 -0.68 -9.15
C LEU A 65 1.95 -1.90 -8.90
N ILE A 66 3.13 -1.65 -8.36
CA ILE A 66 4.00 -2.67 -7.82
C ILE A 66 3.77 -2.75 -6.32
N ILE A 67 3.59 -3.97 -5.82
CA ILE A 67 3.54 -4.26 -4.39
C ILE A 67 4.75 -5.14 -4.07
N ASN A 68 5.72 -4.58 -3.38
CA ASN A 68 6.86 -5.33 -2.90
C ASN A 68 6.46 -6.12 -1.65
N HIS A 69 6.50 -7.45 -1.78
CA HIS A 69 6.31 -8.38 -0.68
C HIS A 69 7.66 -8.67 -0.06
N ILE A 70 8.06 -7.78 0.84
CA ILE A 70 9.28 -7.91 1.61
C ILE A 70 8.96 -8.93 2.72
N GLY A 71 9.14 -10.22 2.40
CA GLY A 71 9.07 -11.29 3.39
C GLY A 71 10.07 -11.07 4.53
N ALA A 72 10.17 -12.02 5.47
CA ALA A 72 11.03 -11.86 6.65
C ALA A 72 12.52 -11.67 6.30
N ILE A 73 13.03 -10.42 6.26
CA ILE A 73 14.45 -10.08 6.05
C ILE A 73 15.10 -9.62 7.38
N ARG A 74 16.42 -9.87 7.50
CA ARG A 74 17.28 -10.05 8.71
C ARG A 74 17.22 -8.98 9.80
N SER A 75 17.51 -9.48 11.00
CA SER A 75 17.40 -8.91 12.35
C SER A 75 18.34 -7.75 12.63
N GLU A 76 17.79 -6.57 12.96
CA GLU A 76 18.38 -5.61 13.91
C GLU A 76 17.26 -4.98 14.75
N HIS A 77 17.64 -4.36 15.88
CA HIS A 77 17.09 -4.65 17.22
C HIS A 77 15.68 -4.14 17.61
N ASP A 78 14.90 -3.51 16.72
CA ASP A 78 13.60 -2.92 17.10
C ASP A 78 12.37 -3.55 16.40
N ASP A 79 12.59 -4.61 15.62
CA ASP A 79 11.66 -5.01 14.55
C ASP A 79 10.94 -6.36 14.80
N PHE A 80 11.19 -7.04 15.93
CA PHE A 80 10.62 -8.38 16.16
C PHE A 80 9.08 -8.36 16.22
N THR A 81 8.46 -7.40 16.92
CA THR A 81 7.00 -7.33 17.06
C THR A 81 6.31 -7.01 15.74
N ILE A 82 6.87 -6.08 14.95
CA ILE A 82 6.32 -5.69 13.65
C ILE A 82 6.46 -6.86 12.66
N ARG A 83 7.58 -7.58 12.69
CA ARG A 83 7.80 -8.78 11.86
C ARG A 83 6.91 -9.95 12.24
N PHE A 84 6.76 -10.23 13.52
CA PHE A 84 5.86 -11.29 14.00
C PHE A 84 4.41 -10.95 13.65
N ALA A 85 4.02 -9.68 13.78
CA ALA A 85 2.74 -9.18 13.31
C ALA A 85 2.58 -9.34 11.79
N SER A 86 3.59 -9.01 10.97
CA SER A 86 3.50 -9.19 9.51
C SER A 86 3.36 -10.67 9.12
N ALA A 87 4.15 -11.56 9.73
CA ALA A 87 4.13 -13.00 9.45
C ALA A 87 2.85 -13.68 9.99
N MET A 88 2.34 -13.26 11.16
CA MET A 88 1.12 -13.82 11.76
C MET A 88 -0.17 -13.14 11.28
N ASN A 89 -0.11 -11.91 10.80
CA ASN A 89 -1.24 -11.23 10.18
C ASN A 89 -1.49 -11.75 8.75
N HIS A 90 -1.19 -13.01 8.43
CA HIS A 90 -1.71 -13.57 7.18
C HIS A 90 -3.27 -13.64 7.12
N PRO A 91 -4.01 -13.10 8.11
CA PRO A 91 -5.31 -12.47 7.89
C PRO A 91 -5.37 -11.00 8.39
N ILE A 92 -4.56 -10.07 7.85
CA ILE A 92 -4.71 -8.62 8.11
C ILE A 92 -6.16 -8.25 7.80
N ARG A 93 -6.82 -7.51 8.71
CA ARG A 93 -8.09 -6.81 8.50
C ARG A 93 -8.13 -6.19 7.09
N ARG A 94 -8.67 -6.91 6.11
CA ARG A 94 -8.82 -6.38 4.76
C ARG A 94 -9.96 -5.37 4.79
N SER A 95 -9.61 -4.11 5.01
CA SER A 95 -10.56 -3.03 4.81
C SER A 95 -11.11 -3.10 3.39
N ARG A 96 -12.31 -2.53 3.18
CA ARG A 96 -12.97 -2.57 1.87
C ARG A 96 -12.10 -2.00 0.75
N CYS A 97 -11.21 -1.05 1.05
CA CYS A 97 -10.29 -0.46 0.07
C CYS A 97 -9.11 -1.39 -0.26
N CYS A 98 -8.50 -2.02 0.75
CA CYS A 98 -7.46 -3.02 0.55
C CYS A 98 -7.99 -4.19 -0.29
N LEU A 99 -9.18 -4.69 0.03
CA LEU A 99 -9.82 -5.77 -0.73
C LEU A 99 -10.19 -5.35 -2.16
N TYR A 100 -10.59 -4.09 -2.37
CA TYR A 100 -10.82 -3.52 -3.70
C TYR A 100 -9.54 -3.53 -4.54
N LEU A 101 -8.42 -3.14 -3.95
CA LEU A 101 -7.11 -3.21 -4.60
C LEU A 101 -6.78 -4.66 -5.00
N PHE A 102 -6.81 -5.59 -4.03
CA PHE A 102 -6.53 -7.00 -4.29
C PHE A 102 -7.43 -7.61 -5.37
N ASN A 103 -8.73 -7.30 -5.36
CA ASN A 103 -9.68 -7.86 -6.33
C ASN A 103 -9.54 -7.27 -7.74
N ASN A 104 -9.22 -5.97 -7.86
CA ASN A 104 -9.03 -5.33 -9.17
C ASN A 104 -7.62 -5.56 -9.75
N MET A 105 -6.64 -5.96 -8.91
CA MET A 105 -5.25 -6.17 -9.31
C MET A 105 -4.87 -7.66 -9.51
N LYS A 106 -5.82 -8.61 -9.40
CA LYS A 106 -5.58 -10.08 -9.34
C LYS A 106 -4.72 -10.73 -10.43
N ARG A 107 -4.30 -10.04 -11.50
CA ARG A 107 -3.69 -10.71 -12.67
C ARG A 107 -2.24 -10.33 -13.01
N ASP A 108 -1.72 -9.19 -12.56
CA ASP A 108 -0.35 -8.77 -12.95
C ASP A 108 0.41 -8.15 -11.78
N TYR A 109 0.48 -8.86 -10.65
CA TYR A 109 1.48 -8.53 -9.63
C TYR A 109 2.85 -8.83 -10.23
N ILE A 110 3.56 -7.79 -10.68
CA ILE A 110 5.00 -7.93 -10.90
C ILE A 110 5.59 -7.94 -9.50
N LYS A 111 5.79 -9.15 -8.97
CA LYS A 111 6.58 -9.38 -7.77
C LYS A 111 8.03 -9.14 -8.18
N VAL A 112 8.49 -7.91 -8.03
CA VAL A 112 9.92 -7.56 -8.17
C VAL A 112 10.61 -7.87 -6.85
#